data_AF-A0A970ZQC5-F1
#
_entry.id   AF-A0A970ZQC5-F1
#
_cell.length_a   1.000
_cell.length_b   1.000
_cell.length_c   1.000
_cell.angle_alpha   90.00
_cell.angle_beta   90.00
_cell.angle_gamma   90.00
#
_symmetry.space_group_name_H-M   'P 1'
#
loop_
_entity.id
_entity.type
_entity.pdbx_description
1 polymer ?
#
loop_
_entity_poly.entity_id
_entity_poly.type
_entity_poly.pdbx_seq_one_letter_code
_entity_poly.pdbx_strand_id
1 'polypeptide(L)'
;MTFLEAGKMAMLIDNAEGKRHAGAPASWVSWTRGVVLHRGGDHTASKYLIKELGGKRYLFFEWKSAETIYFHLPPEYYVLEKED
;
A
#
# COMPACT_ATOMS: atom_id res chain seq x y z
N MET A 1 -1.98 5.75 -3.84
CA MET A 1 -2.12 5.17 -2.48
C MET A 1 -0.89 5.53 -1.69
N THR A 2 -1.02 5.68 -0.39
CA THR A 2 0.07 5.88 0.58
C THR A 2 -0.14 4.96 1.78
N PHE A 3 0.88 4.81 2.61
CA PHE A 3 0.81 4.11 3.88
C PHE A 3 0.94 5.10 5.02
N LEU A 4 0.19 4.83 6.09
CA LEU A 4 0.09 5.67 7.27
C LEU A 4 0.60 4.89 8.48
N GLU A 5 0.73 5.57 9.62
CA GLU A 5 1.10 4.94 10.89
C GLU A 5 0.06 3.89 11.34
N ALA A 6 0.50 3.02 12.25
CA ALA A 6 -0.34 1.98 12.88
C ALA A 6 -1.01 1.01 11.89
N GLY A 7 -0.34 0.70 10.76
CA GLY A 7 -0.79 -0.33 9.84
C GLY A 7 -1.90 0.09 8.86
N LYS A 8 -2.19 1.39 8.79
CA LYS A 8 -3.23 1.94 7.91
C LYS A 8 -2.67 2.27 6.53
N MET A 9 -3.54 2.24 5.53
CA MET A 9 -3.26 2.71 4.17
C MET A 9 -4.41 3.58 3.70
N ALA A 10 -4.13 4.51 2.78
CA ALA A 10 -5.12 5.44 2.26
C ALA A 10 -4.89 5.70 0.78
N MET A 11 -5.98 5.96 0.06
CA MET A 11 -5.87 6.49 -1.29
C MET A 11 -5.33 7.92 -1.25
N LEU A 12 -4.56 8.29 -2.26
CA LEU A 12 -4.18 9.69 -2.44
C LEU A 12 -5.36 10.38 -3.13
N ILE A 13 -5.78 11.51 -2.58
CA ILE A 13 -6.85 12.36 -3.11
C ILE A 13 -6.31 13.76 -3.32
N ASP A 14 -6.82 14.46 -4.34
CA ASP A 14 -6.44 15.84 -4.61
C ASP A 14 -7.35 16.79 -3.83
N ASN A 15 -6.78 17.84 -3.23
CA ASN A 15 -7.56 18.96 -2.71
C ASN A 15 -7.96 19.93 -3.84
N ALA A 16 -8.72 20.98 -3.52
CA ALA A 16 -9.16 21.99 -4.49
C ALA A 16 -7.99 22.72 -5.20
N GLU A 17 -6.79 22.68 -4.63
CA GLU A 17 -5.56 23.27 -5.17
C GLU A 17 -4.74 22.26 -6.00
N GLY A 18 -5.22 21.02 -6.16
CA GLY A 18 -4.53 19.95 -6.88
C GLY A 18 -3.38 19.30 -6.10
N LYS A 19 -3.25 19.58 -4.79
CA LYS A 19 -2.25 18.96 -3.93
C LYS A 19 -2.76 17.61 -3.42
N ARG A 20 -1.98 16.55 -3.70
CA ARG A 20 -2.23 15.20 -3.22
C ARG A 20 -2.06 15.12 -1.72
N HIS A 21 -3.02 14.47 -1.07
CA HIS A 21 -2.92 14.09 0.33
C HIS A 21 -3.64 12.77 0.62
N ALA A 22 -3.42 12.24 1.82
CA ALA A 22 -3.98 10.99 2.28
C ALA A 22 -5.46 11.20 2.57
N GLY A 23 -6.30 10.42 1.88
CA GLY A 23 -7.71 10.33 2.20
C GLY A 23 -7.95 9.58 3.52
N ALA A 24 -9.21 9.26 3.78
CA ALA A 24 -9.56 8.40 4.91
C ALA A 24 -8.88 7.02 4.80
N PRO A 25 -8.48 6.40 5.93
CA PRO A 25 -7.95 5.05 5.93
C PRO A 25 -8.88 4.05 5.23
N ALA A 26 -8.32 3.30 4.29
CA ALA A 26 -9.03 2.24 3.59
C ALA A 26 -9.25 1.05 4.52
N SER A 27 -10.49 0.55 4.58
CA SER A 27 -10.83 -0.65 5.36
C SER A 27 -10.41 -1.96 4.67
N TRP A 28 -10.24 -1.92 3.36
CA TRP A 28 -9.96 -3.08 2.51
C TRP A 28 -8.47 -3.40 2.38
N VAL A 29 -7.58 -2.55 2.88
CA VAL A 29 -6.13 -2.80 2.83
C VAL A 29 -5.43 -2.28 4.08
N SER A 30 -4.48 -3.05 4.60
CA SER A 30 -3.68 -2.70 5.78
C SER A 30 -2.29 -3.29 5.68
N TRP A 31 -1.32 -2.76 6.42
CA TRP A 31 0.01 -3.36 6.53
C TRP A 31 0.30 -3.76 7.97
N THR A 32 0.93 -4.91 8.17
CA THR A 32 1.32 -5.39 9.49
C THR A 32 2.38 -6.47 9.37
N ARG A 33 3.34 -6.50 10.31
CA ARG A 33 4.27 -7.63 10.48
C ARG A 33 4.94 -8.11 9.17
N GLY A 34 5.35 -7.19 8.29
CA GLY A 34 6.03 -7.52 7.03
C GLY A 34 5.13 -7.91 5.86
N VAL A 35 3.79 -7.81 5.99
CA VAL A 35 2.85 -8.01 4.89
C VAL A 35 1.81 -6.89 4.75
N VAL A 36 1.43 -6.60 3.51
CA VAL A 36 0.23 -5.86 3.12
C VAL A 36 -0.88 -6.88 2.92
N LEU A 37 -1.99 -6.68 3.62
CA LEU A 37 -3.17 -7.52 3.61
C LEU A 37 -4.24 -6.87 2.73
N HIS A 38 -4.60 -7.52 1.64
CA HIS A 38 -5.74 -7.14 0.80
C HIS A 38 -7.01 -7.83 1.32
N ARG A 39 -7.81 -7.14 2.13
CA ARG A 39 -8.98 -7.69 2.83
C ARG A 39 -10.32 -7.48 2.12
N GLY A 40 -10.40 -6.52 1.20
CA GLY A 40 -11.66 -6.22 0.49
C GLY A 40 -11.85 -6.97 -0.82
N GLY A 41 -11.00 -7.95 -1.12
CA GLY A 41 -11.04 -8.72 -2.36
C GLY A 41 -10.35 -10.07 -2.17
N ASP A 42 -9.27 -10.30 -2.89
CA ASP A 42 -8.61 -11.61 -3.06
C ASP A 42 -7.94 -12.21 -1.81
N HIS A 43 -8.08 -11.59 -0.63
CA HIS A 43 -7.56 -12.07 0.65
C HIS A 43 -6.06 -12.44 0.61
N THR A 44 -5.25 -11.61 -0.06
CA THR A 44 -3.81 -11.87 -0.23
C THR A 44 -2.97 -11.26 0.89
N ALA A 45 -1.81 -11.90 1.12
CA ALA A 45 -0.74 -11.40 1.95
C ALA A 45 0.51 -11.16 1.10
N SER A 46 0.87 -9.90 0.97
CA SER A 46 1.91 -9.42 0.09
C SER A 46 3.08 -8.89 0.90
N LYS A 47 4.28 -9.45 0.75
CA LYS A 47 5.47 -9.03 1.49
C LYS A 47 5.80 -7.56 1.24
N TYR A 48 6.21 -6.87 2.30
CA TYR A 48 6.78 -5.53 2.18
C TYR A 48 8.08 -5.39 2.97
N LEU A 49 8.86 -4.38 2.61
CA LEU A 49 9.95 -3.83 3.40
C LEU A 49 9.79 -2.31 3.50
N ILE A 50 10.11 -1.74 4.65
CA ILE A 50 10.16 -0.29 4.86
C ILE A 50 11.62 0.15 4.84
N LYS A 51 11.92 1.23 4.13
CA LYS A 51 13.24 1.85 4.10
C LYS A 51 13.11 3.36 4.28
N GLU A 52 14.10 3.94 4.95
CA GLU A 52 14.29 5.38 4.98
C GLU A 52 15.35 5.77 3.95
N LEU A 53 15.00 6.70 3.07
CA LEU A 53 15.84 7.20 1.99
C LEU A 53 15.68 8.71 1.93
N GLY A 54 16.77 9.47 2.07
CA GLY A 54 16.73 10.93 2.01
C GLY A 54 15.80 11.59 3.03
N GLY A 55 15.69 11.03 4.24
CA GLY A 55 14.80 11.54 5.30
C GLY A 55 13.32 11.22 5.12
N LYS A 56 12.96 10.48 4.06
CA LYS A 56 11.60 10.03 3.78
C LYS A 56 11.47 8.53 3.98
N ARG A 57 10.28 8.08 4.35
CA ARG A 57 9.99 6.66 4.60
C ARG A 57 9.21 6.08 3.42
N TYR A 58 9.65 4.92 2.94
CA TYR A 58 9.08 4.23 1.79
C TYR A 58 8.70 2.80 2.15
N LEU A 59 7.56 2.34 1.62
CA LEU A 59 7.11 0.96 1.71
C LEU A 59 7.21 0.34 0.32
N PHE A 60 8.15 -0.59 0.16
CA PHE A 60 8.33 -1.40 -1.05
C PHE A 60 7.58 -2.70 -0.84
N PHE A 61 6.67 -3.07 -1.73
CA PHE A 61 5.89 -4.29 -1.56
C PHE A 61 5.60 -4.98 -2.89
N GLU A 62 5.49 -6.31 -2.83
CA GLU A 62 4.83 -7.08 -3.89
C GLU A 62 3.33 -6.80 -3.84
N TRP A 63 2.61 -6.92 -4.95
CA TRP A 63 1.15 -6.88 -4.98
C TRP A 63 0.64 -8.15 -5.64
N LYS A 64 0.00 -8.98 -4.83
CA LYS A 64 -0.71 -10.17 -5.29
C LYS A 64 -2.19 -9.81 -5.48
N SER A 65 -2.64 -9.81 -6.72
CA SER A 65 -4.03 -9.63 -7.13
C SER A 65 -4.69 -10.97 -7.46
N ALA A 66 -5.97 -10.93 -7.85
CA ALA A 66 -6.67 -12.00 -8.52
C ALA A 66 -5.83 -12.66 -9.63
N GLU A 67 -5.04 -11.89 -10.38
CA GLU A 67 -4.23 -12.44 -11.47
C GLU A 67 -3.12 -13.35 -10.97
N THR A 68 -2.54 -13.02 -9.82
CA THR A 68 -1.56 -13.90 -9.17
C THR A 68 -2.21 -15.20 -8.68
N ILE A 69 -3.46 -15.15 -8.21
CA ILE A 69 -4.18 -16.32 -7.68
C ILE A 69 -4.72 -17.21 -8.79
N TYR A 70 -5.49 -16.64 -9.73
CA TYR A 70 -6.26 -17.40 -10.71
C TYR A 70 -5.51 -17.64 -12.01
N PHE A 71 -4.61 -16.72 -12.40
CA PHE A 71 -3.85 -16.81 -13.65
C PHE A 71 -2.37 -17.12 -13.43
N HIS A 72 -1.94 -17.29 -12.18
CA HIS A 72 -0.54 -17.59 -11.79
C HIS A 72 0.48 -16.61 -12.38
N LEU A 73 0.05 -15.36 -12.61
CA LEU A 73 0.94 -14.32 -13.10
C LEU A 73 1.86 -13.83 -11.97
N PRO A 74 3.09 -13.41 -12.28
CA PRO A 74 3.98 -12.80 -11.30
C PRO A 74 3.32 -11.59 -10.60
N PRO A 75 3.62 -11.34 -9.31
CA PRO A 75 3.13 -10.15 -8.64
C PRO A 75 3.77 -8.89 -9.23
N GLU A 76 3.04 -7.79 -9.16
CA GLU A 76 3.59 -6.47 -9.44
C GLU A 76 4.35 -5.93 -8.23
N TYR A 77 5.22 -4.94 -8.42
CA TYR A 77 5.99 -4.33 -7.34
C TYR A 77 5.76 -2.83 -7.30
N TYR A 78 5.50 -2.34 -6.09
CA TYR A 78 5.15 -0.95 -5.85
C TYR A 78 6.04 -0.34 -4.77
N VAL A 79 6.22 0.96 -4.87
CA VAL A 79 6.89 1.78 -3.86
C VAL A 79 5.93 2.89 -3.45
N LEU A 80 5.54 2.91 -2.19
CA LEU A 80 4.74 3.98 -1.62
C LEU A 80 5.63 4.89 -0.79
N GLU A 81 5.55 6.19 -0.99
CA GLU A 81 6.08 7.18 -0.05
C GLU A 81 5.08 7.35 1.09
N LYS A 82 5.58 7.45 2.33
CA LYS A 82 4.76 7.77 3.50
C LYS A 82 4.29 9.21 3.36
N GLU A 83 3.01 9.42 3.61
CA GLU A 83 2.49 10.76 3.85
C GLU A 83 2.45 11.03 5.35
N ASP A 84 2.92 12.22 5.75
CA ASP A 84 2.94 12.70 7.13
C ASP A 84 1.65 13.46 7.49
#